data_AF-A0A1X7UKV5-F1
#
_entry.id   AF-A0A1X7UKV5-F1
#
_cell.length_a   1.000
_cell.length_b   1.000
_cell.length_c   1.000
_cell.angle_alpha   90.00
_cell.angle_beta   90.00
_cell.angle_gamma   90.00
#
_symmetry.space_group_name_H-M   'P 1'
#
loop_
_entity.id
_entity.type
_entity.pdbx_description
1 polymer ?
#
loop_
_entity_poly.entity_id
_entity_poly.type
_entity_poly.pdbx_seq_one_letter_code
_entity_poly.pdbx_strand_id
1 'polypeptide(L)'
;MSRDPLRHIHKYLHFTDNSDPIPPSHPQYNRQCKKPHRESRIDEATVLYKGRSSLEQYMLEKPVRWGLHVWVRADSLTGYVSQFQVYFGKEVSSET
;
A
#
# COMPACT_ATOMS: atom_id res chain seq x y z
N MET A 1 -26.93 -14.15 9.22
CA MET A 1 -25.53 -14.63 9.04
C MET A 1 -24.85 -14.59 10.41
N SER A 2 -24.37 -15.73 10.92
CA SER A 2 -23.64 -15.75 12.20
C SER A 2 -22.38 -14.87 12.08
N ARG A 3 -22.09 -14.09 13.12
CA ARG A 3 -20.92 -13.18 13.18
C ARG A 3 -19.60 -13.93 13.39
N ASP A 4 -19.66 -15.19 13.81
CA ASP A 4 -18.49 -15.92 14.29
C ASP A 4 -17.51 -16.37 13.19
N PRO A 5 -17.97 -16.86 12.01
CA PRO A 5 -17.05 -17.30 10.96
C PRO A 5 -16.22 -16.16 10.36
N LEU A 6 -16.82 -15.00 10.11
CA LEU A 6 -16.13 -13.85 9.52
C LEU A 6 -15.06 -13.27 10.45
N ARG A 7 -15.31 -13.28 11.76
CA ARG A 7 -14.32 -12.85 12.77
C ARG A 7 -13.12 -13.77 12.82
N HIS A 8 -13.35 -15.08 12.72
CA HIS A 8 -12.27 -16.05 12.68
C HIS A 8 -11.40 -15.85 11.44
N ILE A 9 -12.01 -15.75 10.25
CA ILE A 9 -11.27 -15.51 9.00
C ILE A 9 -10.46 -14.22 9.08
N HIS A 10 -11.06 -13.11 9.51
CA HIS A 10 -10.36 -11.82 9.58
C HIS A 10 -9.15 -11.85 10.53
N LYS A 11 -9.21 -12.64 11.60
CA LYS A 11 -8.11 -12.77 12.57
C LYS A 11 -6.91 -13.55 12.02
N TYR A 12 -7.15 -14.54 11.16
CA TYR A 12 -6.13 -15.46 10.65
C TYR A 12 -5.87 -15.27 9.15
N LEU A 13 -6.27 -14.13 8.58
CA LEU A 13 -6.04 -13.81 7.18
C LEU A 13 -4.56 -13.45 6.96
N HIS A 14 -3.85 -14.27 6.19
CA HIS A 14 -2.46 -14.05 5.79
C HIS A 14 -2.36 -14.06 4.26
N PHE A 15 -1.70 -13.06 3.67
CA PHE A 15 -1.54 -12.93 2.22
C PHE A 15 -0.20 -13.42 1.69
N THR A 16 0.73 -13.78 2.59
CA THR A 16 2.10 -14.17 2.28
C THR A 16 2.44 -15.43 3.03
N ASP A 17 3.18 -16.34 2.37
CA ASP A 17 3.81 -17.46 3.03
C ASP A 17 5.12 -17.01 3.70
N ASN A 18 5.27 -17.30 4.98
CA ASN A 18 6.48 -16.94 5.74
C ASN A 18 7.64 -17.90 5.46
N SER A 19 7.39 -19.08 4.89
CA SER A 19 8.42 -20.05 4.53
C SER A 19 9.20 -19.62 3.28
N ASP A 20 8.54 -18.95 2.32
CA ASP A 20 9.13 -18.53 1.05
C ASP A 20 8.78 -17.04 0.75
N PRO A 21 9.48 -16.08 1.38
CA PRO A 21 9.24 -14.67 1.13
C PRO A 21 9.65 -14.30 -0.30
N ILE A 22 8.71 -13.74 -1.07
CA ILE A 22 8.95 -13.30 -2.44
C ILE A 22 9.76 -11.99 -2.42
N PRO A 23 10.99 -11.96 -2.98
CA PRO A 23 11.78 -10.73 -3.00
C PRO A 23 11.22 -9.72 -4.03
N PRO A 24 11.48 -8.41 -3.88
CA PRO A 24 11.02 -7.37 -4.81
C PRO A 24 11.42 -7.59 -6.27
N SER A 25 12.53 -8.31 -6.51
CA SER A 25 13.02 -8.66 -7.85
C SER A 25 12.25 -9.80 -8.52
N HIS A 26 11.41 -10.52 -7.78
CA HIS A 26 10.71 -11.68 -8.31
C HIS A 26 9.56 -11.26 -9.24
N PRO A 27 9.36 -11.91 -10.40
CA PRO A 27 8.30 -11.56 -11.34
C PRO A 27 6.88 -11.56 -10.76
N GLN A 28 6.64 -12.35 -9.71
CA GLN A 28 5.34 -12.44 -9.02
C GLN A 28 5.19 -11.44 -7.88
N TYR A 29 6.24 -10.70 -7.49
CA TYR A 29 6.19 -9.73 -6.40
C TYR A 29 5.16 -8.63 -6.68
N ASN A 30 5.15 -8.11 -7.91
CA ASN A 30 4.15 -7.18 -8.38
C ASN A 30 3.18 -7.91 -9.30
N ARG A 31 2.03 -8.32 -8.75
CA ARG A 31 0.96 -8.91 -9.56
C ARG A 31 0.56 -7.90 -10.63
N GLN A 32 0.70 -8.25 -11.91
CA GLN A 32 0.47 -7.32 -13.02
C GLN A 32 -0.88 -6.61 -12.88
N CYS A 33 -0.84 -5.33 -12.54
CA CYS A 33 -1.96 -4.43 -12.70
C CYS A 33 -2.15 -4.15 -14.20
N LYS A 34 -3.38 -3.78 -14.60
CA LYS A 34 -3.64 -3.41 -16.01
C LYS A 34 -2.69 -2.27 -16.41
N LYS A 35 -2.14 -2.36 -17.63
CA LYS A 35 -1.34 -1.28 -18.20
C LYS A 35 -2.23 -0.02 -18.31
N PRO A 36 -1.85 1.10 -17.70
CA PRO A 36 -2.64 2.33 -17.81
C PRO A 36 -2.63 2.84 -19.24
N HIS A 37 -3.58 3.71 -19.56
CA HIS A 37 -3.55 4.45 -20.82
C HIS A 37 -2.30 5.35 -20.90
N ARG A 38 -2.07 5.98 -22.06
CA ARG A 38 -0.93 6.89 -22.30
C ARG A 38 -0.81 8.00 -21.24
N GLU A 39 -1.93 8.44 -20.67
CA GLU A 39 -1.98 9.51 -19.69
C GLU A 39 -2.18 8.94 -18.29
N SER A 40 -1.23 9.18 -17.40
CA SER A 40 -1.34 8.80 -15.99
C SER A 40 -0.86 9.95 -15.11
N ARG A 41 -1.49 10.10 -13.94
CA ARG A 41 -1.07 11.05 -12.90
C ARG A 41 -0.53 10.29 -11.70
N ILE A 42 0.44 10.92 -11.02
CA ILE A 42 1.02 10.43 -9.78
C ILE A 42 0.68 11.44 -8.70
N ASP A 43 0.18 10.98 -7.56
CA ASP A 43 -0.20 11.83 -6.43
C ASP A 43 -0.06 11.07 -5.10
N GLU A 44 -0.16 11.80 -3.99
CA GLU A 44 -0.06 11.30 -2.62
C GLU A 44 -1.44 11.01 -2.02
N ALA A 45 -1.58 9.80 -1.47
CA ALA A 45 -2.76 9.36 -0.73
C ALA A 45 -2.41 8.96 0.71
N THR A 46 -3.36 9.19 1.62
CA THR A 46 -3.26 8.73 3.02
C THR A 46 -4.31 7.66 3.27
N VAL A 47 -3.86 6.47 3.67
CA VAL A 47 -4.75 5.37 4.06
C VAL A 47 -4.92 5.39 5.57
N LEU A 48 -6.16 5.53 6.04
CA LEU A 48 -6.46 5.49 7.47
C LEU A 48 -6.10 4.11 8.04
N TYR A 49 -5.21 4.11 9.01
CA TYR A 49 -4.84 2.94 9.79
C TYR A 49 -4.89 3.32 11.28
N LYS A 50 -5.43 2.43 12.11
CA LYS A 50 -5.63 2.66 13.55
C LYS A 50 -4.93 1.59 14.40
N GLY A 51 -3.85 1.01 13.86
CA GLY A 51 -3.09 -0.04 14.54
C GLY A 51 -1.86 0.52 15.24
N ARG A 52 -0.89 -0.35 15.50
CA ARG A 52 0.46 0.06 15.92
C ARG A 52 1.39 -0.25 14.77
N SER A 53 1.81 0.78 14.02
CA SER A 53 2.79 0.66 12.96
C SER A 53 3.74 1.85 12.99
N SER A 54 5.03 1.61 12.78
CA SER A 54 6.04 2.66 12.61
C SER A 54 5.91 3.41 11.29
N LEU A 55 5.08 2.92 10.36
CA LEU A 55 4.85 3.52 9.04
C LEU A 55 3.75 4.59 9.06
N GLU A 56 3.10 4.82 10.19
CA GLU A 56 2.12 5.89 10.32
C GLU A 56 2.81 7.25 10.24
N GLN A 57 2.28 8.11 9.37
CA GLN A 57 2.78 9.45 9.14
C GLN A 57 1.73 10.49 9.50
N TYR A 58 2.21 11.64 9.96
CA TYR A 58 1.38 12.80 10.21
C TYR A 58 1.40 13.75 9.01
N MET A 59 0.24 14.01 8.41
CA MET A 59 0.05 14.97 7.31
C MET A 59 -0.97 16.04 7.73
N LEU A 60 -0.50 17.28 7.92
CA LEU A 60 -1.31 18.36 8.47
C LEU A 60 -2.50 18.75 7.56
N GLU A 61 -2.28 18.75 6.25
CA GLU A 61 -3.23 19.27 5.26
C GLU A 61 -4.26 18.22 4.79
N LYS A 62 -4.09 16.95 5.16
CA LYS A 62 -5.00 15.87 4.75
C LYS A 62 -6.17 15.75 5.74
N PRO A 63 -7.39 15.40 5.28
CA PRO A 63 -8.55 15.17 6.16
C PRO A 63 -8.28 14.10 7.22
N VAL A 64 -7.55 13.05 6.83
CA VAL A 64 -7.00 12.05 7.73
C VAL A 64 -5.55 12.42 8.01
N ARG A 65 -5.28 12.95 9.20
CA ARG A 65 -3.93 13.43 9.54
C ARG A 65 -2.96 12.32 9.89
N TRP A 66 -3.43 11.20 10.45
CA TRP A 66 -2.61 10.06 10.84
C TRP A 66 -2.99 8.85 10.00
N GLY A 67 -2.03 8.34 9.23
CA GLY A 67 -2.25 7.17 8.38
C GLY A 67 -1.00 6.74 7.62
N LEU A 68 -1.15 5.71 6.79
CA LEU A 68 -0.09 5.25 5.91
C LEU A 68 -0.02 6.17 4.70
N HIS A 69 1.17 6.71 4.43
CA HIS A 69 1.42 7.53 3.26
C HIS A 69 1.79 6.66 2.06
N VAL A 70 1.12 6.87 0.94
CA VAL A 70 1.25 6.06 -0.26
C VAL A 70 1.29 6.96 -1.50
N TRP A 71 2.29 6.75 -2.36
CA TRP A 71 2.33 7.31 -3.70
C TRP A 71 1.50 6.46 -4.64
N VAL A 72 0.59 7.07 -5.39
CA VAL A 72 -0.37 6.36 -6.23
C VAL A 72 -0.25 6.84 -7.66
N ARG A 73 -0.14 5.90 -8.61
CA ARG A 73 -0.22 6.15 -10.05
C ARG A 73 -1.58 5.70 -10.57
N ALA A 74 -2.40 6.67 -10.96
CA ALA A 74 -3.73 6.44 -11.52
C ALA A 74 -3.79 6.87 -13.01
N ASP A 75 -4.62 6.16 -13.77
CA ASP A 75 -5.00 6.56 -15.13
C ASP A 75 -5.87 7.81 -15.08
N SER A 76 -5.53 8.83 -15.88
CA SER A 76 -6.22 10.12 -15.89
C SER A 76 -7.68 10.00 -16.34
N LEU A 77 -7.97 9.07 -17.24
CA LEU A 77 -9.30 8.96 -17.86
C LEU A 77 -10.27 8.14 -17.00
N THR A 78 -9.79 7.02 -16.45
CA THR A 78 -10.63 6.06 -15.73
C THR A 78 -10.52 6.16 -14.22
N GLY A 79 -9.49 6.85 -13.70
CA GLY A 79 -9.14 6.83 -12.28
C GLY A 79 -8.56 5.49 -11.80
N TYR A 80 -8.30 4.54 -12.71
CA TYR A 80 -7.78 3.21 -12.33
C TYR A 80 -6.37 3.31 -11.76
N VAL A 81 -6.18 2.79 -10.55
CA VAL A 81 -4.86 2.71 -9.90
C VAL A 81 -4.06 1.57 -10.53
N SER A 82 -3.04 1.95 -11.29
CA SER A 82 -2.13 1.01 -11.95
C SER A 82 -0.98 0.56 -11.04
N GLN A 83 -0.55 1.42 -10.12
CA GLN A 83 0.57 1.13 -9.23
C GLN A 83 0.48 2.02 -8.00
N PHE A 84 1.01 1.53 -6.88
CA PHE A 84 1.23 2.34 -5.70
C PHE A 84 2.52 1.93 -5.00
N GLN A 85 3.08 2.83 -4.20
CA GLN A 85 4.28 2.59 -3.40
C GLN A 85 4.08 3.18 -2.01
N VAL A 86 4.29 2.36 -0.98
CA VAL A 86 4.21 2.79 0.42
C VAL A 86 5.49 3.54 0.76
N TYR A 87 5.35 4.67 1.45
CA TYR A 87 6.50 5.41 1.97
C TYR A 87 6.95 4.82 3.32
N PHE A 88 8.21 4.41 3.40
CA PHE A 88 8.78 3.75 4.57
C PHE A 88 9.53 4.70 5.53
N GLY A 89 9.49 6.00 5.28
CA GLY A 89 10.34 6.97 5.97
C GLY A 89 11.53 7.40 5.12
N LYS A 90 12.39 8.22 5.72
CA LYS A 90 13.66 8.60 5.12
C LYS A 90 14.64 7.45 5.29
N GLU A 91 15.14 6.91 4.18
CA GLU A 91 16.27 5.98 4.22
C GLU A 91 17.52 6.74 4.68
N VAL A 92 18.26 6.16 5.62
CA VAL A 92 19.58 6.67 5.99
C VAL A 92 20.53 6.26 4.87
N SER A 93 20.82 7.18 3.95
CA SER A 93 21.90 6.97 2.98
C SER A 93 23.20 6.87 3.77
N SER A 94 23.72 5.65 3.92
CA SER A 94 25.08 5.43 4.40
C SER A 94 26.05 5.86 3.29
N GLU A 95 26.22 7.16 3.11
CA GLU A 95 27.40 7.69 2.43
C GLU A 95 28.59 7.49 3.37
N THR A 96 29.45 6.53 3.02
CA THR A 96 30.79 6.34 3.59
C THR A 96 31.73 6.08 2.42
#